data_AF-A0A6G2XA11-F1
#
_entry.id   AF-A0A6G2XA11-F1
#
_cell.length_a   1.000
_cell.length_b   1.000
_cell.length_c   1.000
_cell.angle_alpha   90.00
_cell.angle_beta   90.00
_cell.angle_gamma   90.00
#
_symmetry.space_group_name_H-M   'P 1'
#
loop_
_entity.id
_entity.type
_entity.pdbx_description
1 polymer ?
#
loop_
_entity_poly.entity_id
_entity_poly.type
_entity_poly.pdbx_seq_one_letter_code
_entity_poly.pdbx_strand_id
1 'polypeptide(L)'
;MSLLNDPIRVLRAPLVEDGYGQRRDWRSPSVVWTGLGAGVPYSRASKPDEAVRETATNKATIYLPGDVAVDSADRVEFHGQLWHLEGAAWKWKLGSRQFTMLQAKVVTK
;
A
#
# COMPACT_ATOMS: atom_id res chain seq x y z
N MET A 1 -6.96 -9.86 22.20
CA MET A 1 -6.38 -8.72 21.47
C MET A 1 -6.20 -9.15 20.01
N SER A 2 -7.02 -8.64 19.08
CA SER A 2 -6.79 -8.90 17.66
C SER A 2 -5.61 -8.04 17.21
N LEU A 3 -4.61 -8.66 16.58
CA LEU A 3 -3.47 -7.96 15.98
C LEU A 3 -3.89 -7.11 14.76
N LEU A 4 -5.05 -7.42 14.18
CA LEU A 4 -5.59 -6.77 12.99
C LEU A 4 -6.81 -5.94 13.40
N ASN A 5 -6.65 -4.62 13.52
CA ASN A 5 -7.74 -3.70 13.88
C ASN A 5 -7.85 -2.52 12.91
N ASP A 6 -6.87 -2.36 12.01
CA ASP A 6 -6.87 -1.20 11.12
C ASP A 6 -7.67 -1.51 9.86
N PRO A 7 -8.67 -0.68 9.52
CA PRO A 7 -9.37 -0.80 8.26
C PRO A 7 -8.42 -0.46 7.12
N ILE A 8 -8.19 -1.42 6.24
CA ILE A 8 -7.31 -1.27 5.09
C ILE A 8 -8.09 -1.61 3.82
N ARG A 9 -7.87 -0.82 2.76
CA ARG A 9 -8.41 -1.10 1.43
C ARG A 9 -7.30 -1.12 0.41
N VAL A 10 -7.28 -2.15 -0.43
CA VAL A 10 -6.40 -2.24 -1.59
C VAL A 10 -7.20 -1.80 -2.81
N LEU A 11 -6.66 -0.81 -3.52
CA LEU A 11 -7.27 -0.18 -4.68
C LEU A 11 -6.44 -0.45 -5.93
N ARG A 12 -7.11 -0.87 -7.00
CA ARG A 12 -6.51 -1.04 -8.32
C ARG A 12 -7.20 -0.13 -9.31
N ALA A 13 -6.41 0.70 -9.97
CA ALA A 13 -6.88 1.50 -11.08
C ALA A 13 -6.94 0.65 -12.37
N PRO A 14 -8.05 0.69 -13.13
CA PRO A 14 -8.10 0.06 -14.44
C PRO A 14 -7.09 0.72 -15.39
N LEU A 15 -6.55 -0.08 -16.32
CA LEU A 15 -5.76 0.43 -17.43
C LEU A 15 -6.73 0.97 -18.49
N VAL A 16 -6.57 2.23 -18.84
CA VAL A 16 -7.32 2.91 -19.89
C VAL A 16 -6.32 3.26 -20.99
N GLU A 17 -6.71 2.99 -22.23
CA GLU A 17 -5.93 3.39 -23.40
C GLU A 17 -6.23 4.85 -23.73
N ASP A 18 -5.19 5.66 -23.83
CA ASP A 18 -5.24 7.03 -24.31
C ASP A 18 -4.42 7.14 -25.61
N GLY A 19 -4.53 8.25 -26.35
CA GLY A 19 -3.82 8.43 -27.63
C GLY A 19 -2.29 8.35 -27.53
N TYR A 20 -1.75 8.38 -26.31
CA TYR A 20 -0.32 8.29 -26.00
C TYR A 20 0.08 6.97 -25.31
N GLY A 21 -0.83 6.00 -25.19
CA GLY A 21 -0.57 4.67 -24.62
C GLY A 21 -1.47 4.31 -23.44
N GLN A 22 -1.12 3.24 -22.73
CA GLN A 22 -1.89 2.75 -21.58
C GLN A 22 -1.54 3.49 -20.30
N ARG A 23 -2.54 4.05 -19.62
CA ARG A 23 -2.39 4.69 -18.31
C ARG A 23 -3.39 4.14 -17.32
N ARG A 24 -3.02 4.07 -16.03
CA ARG A 24 -3.95 3.69 -14.96
C ARG A 24 -4.86 4.86 -14.61
N ASP A 25 -6.17 4.67 -14.67
CA ASP A 25 -7.15 5.68 -14.28
C ASP A 25 -7.49 5.60 -12.78
N TRP A 26 -6.90 6.50 -11.99
CA TRP A 26 -7.15 6.62 -10.56
C TRP A 26 -8.42 7.43 -10.23
N ARG A 27 -9.19 7.91 -11.21
CA ARG A 27 -10.48 8.57 -10.97
C ARG A 27 -11.58 7.58 -10.61
N SER A 28 -11.43 6.31 -10.98
CA SER A 28 -12.41 5.25 -10.70
C SER A 28 -11.70 3.93 -10.35
N PRO A 29 -10.98 3.88 -9.21
CA PRO A 29 -10.31 2.66 -8.79
C PRO A 29 -11.32 1.62 -8.30
N SER A 30 -11.05 0.35 -8.56
CA SER A 30 -11.78 -0.78 -7.98
C SER A 30 -11.13 -1.24 -6.67
N VAL A 31 -11.96 -1.67 -5.72
CA VAL A 31 -11.48 -2.26 -4.46
C VAL A 31 -11.13 -3.73 -4.72
N VAL A 32 -9.84 -4.05 -4.68
CA VAL A 32 -9.34 -5.43 -4.80
C VAL A 32 -9.54 -6.19 -3.50
N TRP A 33 -9.36 -5.49 -2.38
CA TRP A 33 -9.48 -6.08 -1.06
C TRP A 33 -9.89 -5.04 -0.04
N THR A 34 -10.70 -5.44 0.92
CA THR A 34 -11.08 -4.62 2.08
C THR A 34 -11.19 -5.50 3.30
N GLY A 35 -10.70 -5.03 4.44
CA GLY A 35 -10.77 -5.78 5.67
C GLY A 35 -9.94 -5.16 6.78
N LEU A 36 -9.84 -5.89 7.89
CA LEU A 36 -8.98 -5.52 9.01
C LEU A 36 -7.58 -6.09 8.76
N GLY A 37 -6.59 -5.21 8.76
CA GLY A 37 -5.17 -5.56 8.73
C GLY A 37 -4.43 -4.94 9.91
N ALA A 38 -3.10 -5.01 9.86
CA ALA A 38 -2.23 -4.26 10.76
C ALA A 38 -1.31 -3.38 9.93
N GLY A 39 -1.38 -2.07 10.11
CA GLY A 39 -0.42 -1.15 9.51
C GLY A 39 0.59 -0.69 10.54
N VAL A 40 1.87 -0.93 10.28
CA VAL A 40 2.97 -0.48 11.12
C VAL A 40 3.71 0.64 10.37
N PRO A 41 3.38 1.92 10.63
CA PRO A 41 4.12 3.02 10.05
C PRO A 41 5.56 3.01 10.55
N TYR A 42 6.52 3.02 9.62
CA TYR A 42 7.91 3.30 9.95
C TYR A 42 8.05 4.81 10.15
N SER A 43 7.87 5.27 11.38
CA SER A 43 8.33 6.58 11.82
C SER A 43 9.86 6.60 11.99
N ARG A 44 10.61 6.07 11.01
CA ARG A 44 12.03 6.40 10.92
C ARG A 44 12.09 7.69 10.14
N ALA A 45 12.34 8.78 10.87
CA ALA A 45 12.91 10.00 10.32
C ALA A 45 14.18 9.61 9.56
N SER A 46 14.03 9.26 8.28
CA SER A 46 15.16 9.03 7.40
C SER A 46 15.88 10.37 7.34
N LYS A 47 17.17 10.38 7.69
CA LYS A 47 17.99 11.59 7.65
C LYS A 47 17.76 12.28 6.30
N PRO A 48 17.50 13.60 6.30
CA PRO A 48 17.30 14.34 5.06
C PRO A 48 18.58 14.21 4.23
N ASP A 49 18.48 13.54 3.10
CA ASP A 49 19.49 13.63 2.04
C ASP A 49 19.30 15.02 1.43
N GLU A 50 20.36 15.83 1.44
CA GLU A 50 20.34 17.21 0.95
C GLU A 50 19.93 17.24 -0.52
N ALA A 51 18.65 17.53 -0.80
CA ALA A 51 18.20 17.93 -2.12
C ALA A 51 16.92 18.78 -2.07
N VAL A 52 17.06 20.05 -1.64
CA VAL A 52 16.38 21.27 -2.16
C VAL A 52 14.82 21.29 -2.27
N ARG A 53 14.10 20.26 -1.81
CA ARG A 53 12.63 20.23 -1.73
C ARG A 53 12.21 19.54 -0.43
N GLU A 54 11.54 20.28 0.45
CA GLU A 54 10.94 19.76 1.69
C GLU A 54 9.86 18.74 1.33
N THR A 55 10.24 17.47 1.24
CA THR A 55 9.33 16.39 0.88
C THR A 55 9.68 15.19 1.76
N ALA A 56 8.87 14.98 2.80
CA ALA A 56 9.05 13.87 3.71
C ALA A 56 8.46 12.60 3.08
N THR A 57 9.28 11.56 2.92
CA THR A 57 8.81 10.24 2.48
C THR A 57 8.59 9.38 3.72
N ASN A 58 7.34 9.08 4.02
CA ASN A 58 6.95 8.14 5.06
C ASN A 58 6.83 6.74 4.49
N LYS A 59 7.26 5.73 5.24
CA LYS A 59 7.12 4.31 4.87
C LYS A 59 6.25 3.59 5.90
N ALA A 60 5.58 2.54 5.49
CA ALA A 60 4.77 1.68 6.36
C ALA A 60 4.86 0.23 5.89
N THR A 61 4.81 -0.71 6.82
CA THR A 61 4.57 -2.12 6.52
C THR A 61 3.14 -2.45 6.86
N ILE A 62 2.40 -2.97 5.88
CA ILE A 62 1.00 -3.34 6.01
C ILE A 62 0.90 -4.86 5.95
N TYR A 63 0.25 -5.44 6.95
CA TYR A 63 -0.02 -6.87 7.05
C TYR A 63 -1.50 -7.13 6.82
N LEU A 64 -1.80 -7.95 5.82
CA LEU A 64 -3.15 -8.37 5.45
C LEU A 64 -3.34 -9.85 5.80
N PRO A 65 -4.51 -10.23 6.36
CA PRO A 65 -4.86 -11.64 6.52
C PRO A 65 -5.22 -12.26 5.17
N GLY A 66 -4.72 -13.47 4.94
CA GLY A 66 -5.01 -14.27 3.74
C GLY A 66 -4.02 -14.06 2.60
N ASP A 67 -4.30 -14.76 1.49
CA ASP A 67 -3.63 -14.55 0.21
C ASP A 67 -4.33 -13.44 -0.55
N VAL A 68 -3.77 -12.23 -0.50
CA VAL A 68 -4.35 -11.07 -1.20
C VAL A 68 -3.62 -10.90 -2.53
N ALA A 69 -4.40 -10.82 -3.61
CA ALA A 69 -3.89 -10.65 -4.97
C ALA A 69 -3.52 -9.19 -5.25
N VAL A 70 -2.44 -8.72 -4.62
CA VAL A 70 -1.93 -7.35 -4.74
C VAL A 70 -0.84 -7.26 -5.80
N ASP A 71 -0.89 -6.21 -6.61
CA ASP A 71 0.13 -5.83 -7.58
C ASP A 71 0.92 -4.62 -7.06
N SER A 72 2.18 -4.50 -7.45
CA SER A 72 3.08 -3.38 -7.15
C SER A 72 2.55 -2.01 -7.59
N ALA A 73 1.69 -1.97 -8.61
CA ALA A 73 1.06 -0.74 -9.09
C ALA A 73 -0.29 -0.43 -8.40
N ASP A 74 -0.71 -1.25 -7.44
CA ASP A 74 -1.89 -0.97 -6.62
C ASP A 74 -1.57 0.07 -5.55
N ARG A 75 -2.61 0.68 -5.00
CA ARG A 75 -2.53 1.62 -3.88
C ARG A 75 -3.26 1.07 -2.69
N VAL A 76 -2.81 1.45 -1.50
CA VAL A 76 -3.43 1.02 -0.25
C VAL A 76 -3.95 2.22 0.50
N GLU A 77 -5.23 2.22 0.82
CA GLU A 77 -5.83 3.19 1.72
C GLU A 77 -5.68 2.68 3.16
N PHE A 78 -4.98 3.46 3.98
CA PHE A 78 -4.69 3.17 5.37
C PHE A 78 -4.73 4.48 6.17
N HIS A 79 -5.49 4.50 7.28
CA HIS A 79 -5.83 5.72 8.05
C HIS A 79 -6.34 6.90 7.20
N GLY A 80 -7.14 6.61 6.17
CA GLY A 80 -7.70 7.65 5.28
C GLY A 80 -6.67 8.29 4.34
N GLN A 81 -5.45 7.76 4.29
CA GLN A 81 -4.40 8.21 3.39
C GLN A 81 -4.10 7.14 2.34
N LEU A 82 -3.81 7.58 1.12
CA LEU A 82 -3.41 6.69 0.02
C LEU A 82 -1.89 6.50 0.01
N TRP A 83 -1.49 5.25 0.18
CA TRP A 83 -0.11 4.79 0.15
C TRP A 83 0.19 4.09 -1.17
N HIS A 84 1.39 4.31 -1.68
CA HIS A 84 1.91 3.62 -2.87
C HIS A 84 2.68 2.38 -2.42
N LEU A 85 2.43 1.25 -3.07
CA LEU A 85 3.19 0.05 -2.77
C LEU A 85 4.63 0.19 -3.24
N GLU A 86 5.55 -0.28 -2.40
CA GLU A 86 6.97 -0.35 -2.67
C GLU A 86 7.37 -1.81 -2.75
N GLY A 87 7.76 -2.28 -3.94
CA GLY A 87 8.14 -3.67 -4.15
C GLY A 87 6.97 -4.65 -4.29
N ALA A 88 7.30 -5.95 -4.23
CA ALA A 88 6.34 -7.03 -4.39
C ALA A 88 5.71 -7.42 -3.04
N ALA A 89 4.47 -7.91 -3.09
CA ALA A 89 3.79 -8.46 -1.93
C ALA A 89 4.52 -9.72 -1.42
N TRP A 90 4.89 -9.73 -0.14
CA TRP A 90 5.48 -10.90 0.48
C TRP A 90 4.41 -11.75 1.13
N LYS A 91 4.21 -12.95 0.61
CA LYS A 91 3.22 -13.91 1.09
C LYS A 91 3.91 -14.96 1.96
N TRP A 92 3.35 -15.26 3.13
CA TRP A 92 3.80 -16.38 3.95
C TRP A 92 2.63 -17.08 4.63
N LYS A 93 2.93 -18.27 5.16
CA LYS A 93 1.98 -19.10 5.90
C LYS A 93 2.51 -19.35 7.30
N LEU A 94 1.64 -19.25 8.29
CA LEU A 94 1.89 -19.62 9.68
C LEU A 94 0.83 -20.67 10.07
N GLY A 95 1.21 -21.94 9.98
CA GLY A 95 0.27 -23.06 10.11
C GLY A 95 -0.79 -23.04 9.01
N SER A 96 -2.08 -23.03 9.39
CA SER A 96 -3.21 -22.94 8.46
C SER A 96 -3.55 -21.51 8.02
N ARG A 97 -2.94 -20.48 8.62
CA ARG A 97 -3.20 -19.08 8.30
C ARG A 97 -2.20 -18.57 7.28
N GLN A 98 -2.69 -17.81 6.30
CA GLN A 98 -1.87 -17.13 5.31
C GLN A 98 -1.86 -15.64 5.62
N PHE A 99 -0.75 -14.98 5.31
CA PHE A 99 -0.58 -13.55 5.50
C PHE A 99 0.11 -12.96 4.28
N THR A 100 -0.29 -11.73 3.94
CA THR A 100 0.33 -10.94 2.87
C THR A 100 0.88 -9.67 3.50
N MET A 101 2.18 -9.43 3.33
CA MET A 101 2.84 -8.20 3.76
C MET A 101 3.14 -7.34 2.56
N LEU A 102 2.88 -6.06 2.73
CA LEU A 102 3.07 -5.03 1.75
C LEU A 102 3.96 -3.96 2.36
N GLN A 103 4.97 -3.52 1.63
CA GLN A 103 5.66 -2.28 1.96
C GLN A 103 4.97 -1.16 1.20
N ALA A 104 4.70 -0.07 1.87
CA ALA A 104 4.03 1.08 1.30
C ALA A 104 4.76 2.36 1.67
N LYS A 105 4.70 3.36 0.79
CA LYS A 105 5.23 4.70 1.03
C LYS A 105 4.21 5.76 0.70
N VAL A 106 4.29 6.87 1.41
CA VAL A 106 3.57 8.08 1.07
C VAL A 106 4.50 9.27 1.14
N VAL A 107 4.31 10.18 0.20
CA VAL A 107 5.08 11.40 0.10
C VAL A 107 4.21 12.52 0.67
N THR A 108 4.62 13.06 1.80
CA THR A 108 3.97 14.20 2.46
C THR A 108 4.80 15.46 2.19
N LYS A 109 4.12 16.53 1.77
CA LYS A 109 4.68 17.87 1.60
C LYS A 109 4.47 18.67 2.87
#